data_AF-A0AAV4TIQ4-F1
#
_entry.id   AF-A0AAV4TIQ4-F1
#
_cell.length_a   1.000
_cell.length_b   1.000
_cell.length_c   1.000
_cell.angle_alpha   90.00
_cell.angle_beta   90.00
_cell.angle_gamma   90.00
#
_symmetry.space_group_name_H-M   'P 1'
#
loop_
_entity.id
_entity.type
_entity.pdbx_description
1 polymer ?
#
loop_
_entity_poly.entity_id
_entity_poly.type
_entity_poly.pdbx_seq_one_letter_code
_entity_poly.pdbx_strand_id
1 'polypeptide(L)'
;MDGKCLVPTTEPPVTVTEMPVTSITCNFDGGHFCSWRVEATKLKWQIRRYAYLQGDDVAPKEGIITSPVTMSTWSGKFCFSFWYYMDVEGENSLKVTAEHTVYWWMGAEFVSFWSREGNTGYRWRHVYVHVRSSKVNPRVTLCFGVFALY
;
A
#
# COMPACT_ATOMS: atom_id res chain seq x y z
N MET A 1 -19.05 16.75 56.32
CA MET A 1 -20.28 16.88 55.51
C MET A 1 -20.23 18.32 55.01
N ASP A 2 -19.97 18.67 53.76
CA ASP A 2 -20.32 18.10 52.46
C ASP A 2 -19.42 18.67 51.36
N GLY A 3 -19.21 17.95 50.24
CA GLY A 3 -18.42 18.46 49.12
C GLY A 3 -18.22 17.49 47.95
N LYS A 4 -19.35 16.92 47.47
CA LYS A 4 -19.61 16.14 46.24
C LYS A 4 -18.44 15.79 45.30
N CYS A 5 -18.25 14.48 45.07
CA CYS A 5 -17.42 13.94 44.00
C CYS A 5 -17.80 14.54 42.63
N LEU A 6 -16.78 14.97 41.88
CA LEU A 6 -16.93 15.42 40.50
C LEU A 6 -17.50 14.29 39.65
N VAL A 7 -18.53 14.61 38.86
CA VAL A 7 -19.21 13.69 37.96
C VAL A 7 -18.19 13.15 36.93
N PRO A 8 -18.20 11.85 36.58
CA PRO A 8 -17.34 11.34 35.53
C PRO A 8 -17.71 12.00 34.19
N THR A 9 -16.77 12.71 33.58
CA THR A 9 -16.91 13.18 32.20
C THR A 9 -16.98 11.95 31.30
N THR A 10 -18.16 11.65 30.77
CA THR A 10 -18.31 10.63 29.72
C THR A 10 -17.68 11.20 28.47
N GLU A 11 -16.56 10.63 28.00
CA GLU A 11 -16.01 10.98 26.68
C GLU A 11 -17.10 10.80 25.62
N PRO A 12 -17.26 11.75 24.69
CA PRO A 12 -18.21 11.59 23.61
C PRO A 12 -17.89 10.29 22.84
N PRO A 13 -18.90 9.51 22.42
CA PRO A 13 -18.66 8.30 21.64
C PRO A 13 -17.84 8.70 20.42
N VAL A 14 -16.62 8.18 20.33
CA VAL A 14 -15.76 8.37 19.16
C VAL A 14 -16.45 7.61 18.03
N THR A 15 -17.15 8.34 17.16
CA THR A 15 -17.67 7.76 15.92
C THR A 15 -16.46 7.46 15.04
N VAL A 16 -15.94 6.24 15.16
CA VAL A 16 -14.93 5.74 14.23
C VAL A 16 -15.64 5.55 12.90
N THR A 17 -15.47 6.51 12.00
CA THR A 17 -15.80 6.29 10.58
C THR A 17 -14.80 5.26 10.08
N GLU A 18 -15.14 3.98 10.22
CA GLU A 18 -14.34 2.90 9.66
C GLU A 18 -14.29 3.10 8.14
N MET A 19 -13.08 3.11 7.58
CA MET A 19 -12.92 3.11 6.13
C MET A 19 -13.65 1.86 5.60
N PRO A 20 -14.52 1.99 4.58
CA PRO A 20 -15.26 0.86 4.09
C PRO A 20 -14.29 -0.26 3.68
N VAL A 21 -14.59 -1.50 4.07
CA VAL A 21 -13.89 -2.67 3.55
C VAL A 21 -14.12 -2.69 2.05
N THR A 22 -13.05 -2.58 1.28
CA THR A 22 -13.13 -2.50 -0.18
C THR A 22 -12.51 -3.73 -0.82
N SER A 23 -12.75 -3.93 -2.11
CA SER A 23 -12.17 -5.06 -2.85
C SER A 23 -10.64 -5.11 -2.79
N ILE A 24 -9.98 -3.97 -2.54
CA ILE A 24 -8.52 -3.86 -2.46
C ILE A 24 -7.96 -3.99 -1.03
N THR A 25 -8.80 -4.07 0.00
CA THR A 25 -8.35 -4.20 1.38
C THR A 25 -7.70 -5.58 1.60
N CYS A 26 -6.50 -5.60 2.19
CA CYS A 26 -5.81 -6.85 2.56
C CYS A 26 -4.91 -6.63 3.77
N ASN A 27 -5.10 -7.44 4.82
CA ASN A 27 -4.28 -7.45 6.03
C ASN A 27 -3.27 -8.62 6.08
N PHE A 28 -3.32 -9.53 5.11
CA PHE A 28 -2.44 -10.71 4.99
C PHE A 28 -2.50 -11.75 6.12
N ASP A 29 -3.29 -11.56 7.19
CA ASP A 29 -3.34 -12.47 8.34
C ASP A 29 -3.68 -13.93 7.98
N GLY A 30 -4.38 -14.16 6.87
CA GLY A 30 -4.68 -15.49 6.34
C GLY A 30 -3.49 -16.21 5.68
N GLY A 31 -2.31 -15.60 5.59
CA GLY A 31 -1.15 -16.17 4.92
C GLY A 31 -1.29 -16.24 3.39
N HIS A 32 -2.16 -15.41 2.80
CA HIS A 32 -2.37 -15.30 1.36
C HIS A 32 -2.58 -13.84 0.95
N PHE A 33 -2.42 -13.52 -0.33
CA PHE A 33 -2.47 -12.16 -0.86
C PHE A 33 -3.89 -11.59 -1.01
N CYS A 34 -4.88 -12.10 -0.26
CA CYS A 34 -6.29 -11.80 -0.50
C CYS A 34 -6.66 -12.00 -1.99
N SER A 35 -7.12 -10.94 -2.67
CA SER A 35 -7.34 -10.92 -4.12
C SER A 35 -6.23 -10.19 -4.91
N TRP A 36 -5.15 -9.80 -4.25
CA TRP A 36 -3.98 -9.21 -4.89
C TRP A 36 -3.22 -10.28 -5.67
N ARG A 37 -2.69 -9.89 -6.83
CA ARG A 37 -1.94 -10.75 -7.72
C ARG A 37 -0.47 -10.38 -7.64
N VAL A 38 0.36 -11.38 -7.43
CA VAL A 38 1.81 -11.23 -7.47
C VAL A 38 2.26 -11.46 -8.90
N GLU A 39 3.00 -10.52 -9.48
CA GLU A 39 3.58 -10.72 -10.80
C GLU A 39 4.77 -11.67 -10.70
N ALA A 40 4.90 -12.56 -11.69
CA ALA A 40 6.01 -13.51 -11.77
C ALA A 40 7.30 -12.74 -12.09
N THR A 41 7.95 -12.26 -11.04
CA THR A 41 9.21 -11.52 -11.11
C THR A 41 10.37 -12.41 -10.70
N LYS A 42 11.61 -11.89 -10.83
CA LYS A 42 12.82 -12.59 -10.34
C LYS A 42 12.85 -12.69 -8.80
N LEU A 43 12.01 -11.92 -8.10
CA LEU A 43 11.87 -11.98 -6.65
C LEU A 43 10.66 -12.81 -6.25
N LYS A 44 10.87 -13.73 -5.32
CA LYS A 44 9.81 -14.56 -4.77
C LYS A 44 9.25 -13.90 -3.52
N TRP A 45 8.01 -13.45 -3.63
CA TRP A 45 7.24 -12.95 -2.49
C TRP A 45 7.00 -14.05 -1.46
N GLN A 46 7.27 -13.71 -0.21
CA GLN A 46 6.95 -14.55 0.94
C GLN A 46 5.83 -13.90 1.73
N ILE A 47 4.97 -14.72 2.34
CA ILE A 47 3.79 -14.24 3.06
C ILE A 47 3.61 -14.98 4.38
N ARG A 48 3.34 -14.20 5.43
CA ARG A 48 2.84 -14.65 6.73
C ARG A 48 1.75 -13.67 7.19
N ARG A 49 1.96 -12.93 8.27
CA ARG A 49 1.10 -11.80 8.68
C ARG A 49 1.34 -10.52 7.88
N TYR A 50 2.37 -10.52 7.03
CA TYR A 50 2.70 -9.48 6.09
C TYR A 50 3.37 -10.11 4.87
N ALA A 51 3.31 -9.42 3.74
CA ALA A 51 4.07 -9.76 2.55
C ALA A 51 5.47 -9.14 2.64
N TYR A 52 6.51 -9.90 2.29
CA TYR A 52 7.88 -9.38 2.24
C TYR A 52 8.68 -9.94 1.08
N LEU A 53 9.71 -9.18 0.74
CA LEU A 53 10.74 -9.53 -0.21
C LEU A 53 12.09 -9.53 0.49
N GLN A 54 12.93 -10.48 0.11
CA GLN A 54 14.32 -10.54 0.53
C GLN A 54 15.19 -10.34 -0.69
N GLY A 55 16.07 -9.34 -0.63
CA GLY A 55 17.13 -9.14 -1.62
C GLY A 55 18.22 -10.20 -1.48
N ASP A 56 18.99 -10.40 -2.55
CA ASP A 56 20.13 -11.33 -2.56
C ASP A 56 21.45 -10.68 -3.01
N ASP A 57 21.51 -9.34 -3.09
CA ASP A 57 22.68 -8.53 -3.49
C ASP A 57 23.32 -8.91 -4.85
N VAL A 58 22.66 -9.75 -5.64
CA VAL A 58 23.20 -10.27 -6.91
C VAL A 58 22.91 -9.31 -8.07
N ALA A 59 21.68 -8.79 -8.14
CA ALA A 59 21.26 -7.89 -9.21
C ALA A 59 20.06 -7.04 -8.79
N PRO A 60 19.88 -5.85 -9.37
CA PRO A 60 18.64 -5.11 -9.24
C PRO A 60 17.45 -5.94 -9.71
N LYS A 61 16.44 -6.05 -8.86
CA LYS A 61 15.23 -6.80 -9.14
C LYS A 61 14.03 -6.03 -8.62
N GLU A 62 12.90 -6.23 -9.29
CA GLU A 62 11.63 -5.65 -8.87
C GLU A 62 10.67 -6.76 -8.46
N GLY A 63 9.91 -6.53 -7.39
CA GLY A 63 8.77 -7.33 -7.02
C GLY A 63 7.51 -6.47 -7.10
N ILE A 64 6.51 -6.96 -7.83
CA ILE A 64 5.27 -6.21 -8.08
C ILE A 64 4.09 -7.01 -7.52
N ILE A 65 3.27 -6.34 -6.72
CA ILE A 65 1.96 -6.83 -6.31
C ILE A 65 0.87 -5.87 -6.77
N THR A 66 -0.15 -6.44 -7.41
CA THR A 66 -1.20 -5.72 -8.12
C THR A 66 -2.54 -5.99 -7.47
N SER A 67 -3.26 -4.94 -7.12
CA SER A 67 -4.60 -5.03 -6.52
C SER A 67 -5.61 -5.65 -7.50
N PRO A 68 -6.73 -6.20 -7.01
CA PRO A 68 -7.90 -6.36 -7.87
C PRO A 68 -8.37 -5.01 -8.41
N VAL A 69 -9.27 -5.02 -9.39
CA VAL A 69 -9.91 -3.78 -9.83
C VAL A 69 -10.63 -3.13 -8.65
N THR A 70 -10.50 -1.82 -8.55
CA THR A 70 -11.20 -1.05 -7.53
C THR A 70 -12.70 -0.98 -7.84
N MET A 71 -13.49 -0.43 -6.93
CA MET A 71 -14.94 -0.34 -7.14
C MET A 71 -15.27 0.53 -8.37
N SER A 72 -16.31 0.16 -9.11
CA SER A 72 -16.78 0.92 -10.29
C SER A 72 -17.29 2.31 -9.93
N THR A 73 -17.67 2.53 -8.67
CA THR A 73 -18.09 3.83 -8.13
C THR A 73 -16.92 4.80 -7.92
N TRP A 74 -15.67 4.35 -8.04
CA TRP A 74 -14.50 5.20 -7.86
C TRP A 74 -14.17 5.93 -9.16
N SER A 75 -14.47 7.22 -9.18
CA SER A 75 -14.16 8.14 -10.28
C SER A 75 -12.70 8.61 -10.26
N GLY A 76 -11.77 7.67 -10.05
CA GLY A 76 -10.34 7.91 -10.16
C GLY A 76 -9.69 8.73 -9.03
N LYS A 77 -10.43 9.20 -8.03
CA LYS A 77 -9.86 9.89 -6.86
C LYS A 77 -10.13 9.08 -5.59
N PHE A 78 -9.08 8.58 -4.95
CA PHE A 78 -9.21 7.88 -3.67
C PHE A 78 -7.94 8.01 -2.83
N CYS A 79 -8.10 7.74 -1.53
CA CYS A 79 -6.99 7.65 -0.60
C CYS A 79 -6.62 6.17 -0.44
N PHE A 80 -5.42 5.83 -0.88
CA PHE A 80 -4.83 4.51 -0.66
C PHE A 80 -3.91 4.57 0.55
N SER A 81 -4.13 3.70 1.53
CA SER A 81 -3.28 3.64 2.72
C SER A 81 -2.72 2.25 2.95
N PHE A 82 -1.50 2.20 3.44
CA PHE A 82 -0.80 0.94 3.72
C PHE A 82 0.27 1.14 4.78
N TRP A 83 0.63 0.03 5.41
CA TRP A 83 1.79 -0.06 6.29
C TRP A 83 2.98 -0.63 5.52
N TYR A 84 4.17 -0.08 5.75
CA TYR A 84 5.41 -0.61 5.19
C TYR A 84 6.54 -0.60 6.20
N TYR A 85 7.50 -1.48 5.98
CA TYR A 85 8.75 -1.60 6.73
C TYR A 85 9.88 -1.79 5.71
N MET A 86 10.85 -0.88 5.71
CA MET A 86 12.02 -0.93 4.82
C MET A 86 13.27 -0.73 5.67
N ASP A 87 13.99 -1.82 5.87
CA ASP A 87 15.23 -1.93 6.64
C ASP A 87 16.26 -2.68 5.81
N VAL A 88 16.72 -2.00 4.77
CA VAL A 88 17.64 -2.56 3.79
C VAL A 88 18.65 -1.47 3.43
N GLU A 89 19.92 -1.82 3.45
CA GLU A 89 21.00 -0.95 2.96
C GLU A 89 20.95 -0.87 1.43
N GLY A 90 21.39 0.25 0.87
CA GLY A 90 21.34 0.51 -0.57
C GLY A 90 20.09 1.26 -1.06
N GLU A 91 19.98 1.38 -2.38
CA GLU A 91 19.01 2.25 -3.07
C GLU A 91 17.62 1.61 -3.24
N ASN A 92 17.21 0.75 -2.32
CA ASN A 92 15.93 0.06 -2.38
C ASN A 92 14.76 1.06 -2.42
N SER A 93 13.76 0.76 -3.22
CA SER A 93 12.62 1.66 -3.44
C SER A 93 11.28 0.95 -3.27
N LEU A 94 10.29 1.69 -2.78
CA LEU A 94 8.89 1.29 -2.77
C LEU A 94 8.07 2.37 -3.46
N LYS A 95 7.32 1.98 -4.48
CA LYS A 95 6.46 2.88 -5.26
C LYS A 95 5.02 2.40 -5.21
N VAL A 96 4.09 3.36 -5.10
CA VAL A 96 2.67 3.14 -5.34
C VAL A 96 2.34 3.70 -6.71
N THR A 97 1.92 2.83 -7.61
CA THR A 97 1.47 3.23 -8.94
C THR A 97 0.01 2.82 -9.13
N ALA A 98 -0.69 3.48 -10.05
CA ALA A 98 -2.04 3.08 -10.41
C ALA A 98 -2.27 3.23 -11.91
N GLU A 99 -3.15 2.40 -12.45
CA GLU A 99 -3.57 2.53 -13.84
C GLU A 99 -4.16 3.92 -14.07
N HIS A 100 -3.74 4.58 -15.14
CA HIS A 100 -4.15 5.91 -15.56
C HIS A 100 -4.34 5.89 -17.08
N THR A 101 -5.45 6.43 -17.56
CA THR A 101 -5.69 6.59 -18.99
C THR A 101 -4.98 7.85 -19.46
N VAL A 102 -3.92 7.69 -20.26
CA VAL A 102 -3.15 8.82 -20.82
C VAL A 102 -3.94 9.49 -21.93
N TYR A 103 -4.37 8.68 -22.89
CA TYR A 103 -5.22 9.07 -24.01
C TYR A 103 -6.12 7.90 -24.39
N TRP A 104 -7.34 8.19 -24.85
CA TRP A 104 -8.35 7.18 -25.17
C TRP A 104 -7.89 6.12 -26.20
N TRP A 105 -6.98 6.48 -27.10
CA TRP A 105 -6.38 5.62 -28.13
C TRP A 105 -5.11 4.86 -27.71
N MET A 106 -4.42 5.23 -26.63
CA MET A 106 -3.13 4.65 -26.22
C MET A 106 -3.26 3.62 -25.10
N GLY A 107 -4.46 3.47 -24.54
CA GLY A 107 -4.73 2.57 -23.43
C GLY A 107 -4.37 3.16 -22.07
N ALA A 108 -4.31 2.27 -21.07
CA ALA A 108 -3.97 2.62 -19.70
C ALA A 108 -2.51 2.27 -19.42
N GLU A 109 -1.80 3.15 -18.71
CA GLU A 109 -0.46 2.93 -18.19
C GLU A 109 -0.45 2.98 -16.66
N PHE A 110 0.60 2.47 -16.03
CA PHE A 110 0.78 2.62 -14.58
C PHE A 110 1.61 3.87 -14.28
N VAL A 111 1.00 4.84 -13.58
CA VAL A 111 1.65 6.10 -13.17
C VAL A 111 1.96 6.08 -11.68
N SER A 112 3.16 6.53 -11.30
CA SER A 112 3.58 6.62 -9.90
C SER A 112 2.92 7.81 -9.20
N PHE A 113 2.27 7.55 -8.06
CA PHE A 113 1.65 8.57 -7.20
C PHE A 113 2.44 8.80 -5.91
N TRP A 114 3.28 7.84 -5.53
CA TRP A 114 4.13 7.95 -4.35
C TRP A 114 5.36 7.05 -4.53
N SER A 115 6.49 7.53 -4.04
CA SER A 115 7.70 6.71 -3.95
C SER A 115 8.45 7.00 -2.65
N ARG A 116 9.19 5.99 -2.20
CA ARG A 116 10.15 6.09 -1.12
C ARG A 116 11.39 5.31 -1.49
N GLU A 117 12.53 5.87 -1.17
CA GLU A 117 13.84 5.26 -1.39
C GLU A 117 14.60 5.15 -0.06
N GLY A 118 15.48 4.16 0.01
CA GLY A 118 16.42 3.93 1.10
C GLY A 118 15.81 3.41 2.40
N ASN A 119 16.67 3.34 3.42
CA ASN A 119 16.31 2.87 4.74
C ASN A 119 15.37 3.86 5.45
N THR A 120 14.25 3.36 5.96
CA THR A 120 13.28 4.16 6.72
C THR A 120 13.35 3.91 8.22
N GLY A 121 14.34 3.16 8.68
CA GLY A 121 14.59 2.81 10.08
C GLY A 121 13.74 1.64 10.57
N TYR A 122 14.01 1.21 11.80
CA TYR A 122 13.50 -0.02 12.41
C TYR A 122 12.05 0.07 12.93
N ARG A 123 11.12 0.60 12.14
CA ARG A 123 9.69 0.65 12.52
C ARG A 123 8.74 0.62 11.33
N TRP A 124 7.55 0.07 11.57
CA TRP A 124 6.43 0.17 10.65
C TRP A 124 6.00 1.63 10.48
N ARG A 125 5.70 2.01 9.24
CA ARG A 125 5.22 3.35 8.89
C ARG A 125 3.91 3.23 8.14
N HIS A 126 2.95 4.07 8.52
CA HIS A 126 1.67 4.19 7.83
C HIS A 126 1.71 5.38 6.88
N VAL A 127 1.18 5.20 5.67
CA VAL A 127 1.15 6.24 4.64
C VAL A 127 -0.25 6.35 4.08
N TYR A 128 -0.63 7.59 3.74
CA TYR A 128 -1.80 7.91 2.95
C TYR A 128 -1.33 8.47 1.59
N VAL A 129 -1.78 7.85 0.51
CA VAL A 129 -1.47 8.25 -0.86
C VAL A 129 -2.74 8.73 -1.54
N HIS A 130 -2.73 9.97 -2.01
CA HIS A 130 -3.81 10.50 -2.82
C HIS A 130 -3.64 10.05 -4.26
N VAL A 131 -4.38 9.02 -4.68
CA VAL A 131 -4.35 8.51 -6.05
C VAL A 131 -5.35 9.30 -6.89
N ARG A 132 -4.88 9.84 -8.02
CA ARG A 132 -5.68 10.60 -9.00
C ARG A 132 -5.54 9.98 -10.38
N SER A 133 -6.26 8.88 -10.59
CA SER A 133 -6.40 8.23 -11.88
C SER A 133 -7.49 8.89 -12.73
N SER A 134 -7.30 8.91 -14.05
CA SER A 134 -8.36 9.21 -15.03
C SER A 134 -9.17 7.97 -15.41
N LYS A 135 -8.70 6.77 -15.05
CA LYS A 135 -9.35 5.48 -15.33
C LYS A 135 -10.46 5.23 -14.30
N VAL A 136 -11.60 4.73 -14.76
CA VAL A 136 -12.62 4.13 -13.87
C VAL A 136 -12.06 2.83 -13.32
N ASN A 137 -12.34 2.48 -12.06
CA ASN A 137 -11.90 1.24 -11.42
C ASN A 137 -10.39 0.87 -11.59
N PRO A 138 -9.45 1.82 -11.42
CA PRO A 138 -8.04 1.57 -11.65
C PRO A 138 -7.50 0.47 -10.72
N ARG A 139 -6.54 -0.31 -11.20
CA ARG A 139 -5.70 -1.15 -10.33
C ARG A 139 -4.58 -0.32 -9.72
N VAL A 140 -4.20 -0.68 -8.50
CA VAL A 140 -3.04 -0.13 -7.78
C VAL A 140 -1.95 -1.20 -7.75
N THR A 141 -0.69 -0.80 -7.92
CA THR A 141 0.45 -1.68 -7.69
C THR A 141 1.35 -1.12 -6.62
N LEU A 142 1.94 -2.03 -5.86
CA LEU A 142 3.10 -1.75 -5.03
C LEU A 142 4.30 -2.37 -5.74
N CYS A 143 5.23 -1.51 -6.16
CA CYS A 143 6.46 -1.91 -6.83
C CYS A 143 7.62 -1.74 -5.86
N PHE A 144 8.29 -2.84 -5.56
CA PHE A 144 9.45 -2.87 -4.68
C PHE A 144 10.69 -3.10 -5.54
N GLY A 145 11.55 -2.08 -5.66
CA GLY A 145 12.86 -2.19 -6.26
C GLY A 145 13.89 -2.57 -5.21
N VAL A 146 14.59 -3.67 -5.43
CA VAL A 146 15.74 -4.08 -4.62
C VAL A 146 16.99 -3.87 -5.47
N PHE A 147 17.98 -3.15 -4.95
CA PHE A 147 19.22 -2.83 -5.67
C PHE A 147 20.42 -3.53 -5.03
N ALA A 148 21.37 -3.99 -5.85
CA ALA A 148 22.62 -4.55 -5.39
C ALA A 148 23.59 -3.42 -4.99
N LEU A 149 24.33 -3.62 -3.88
CA LEU A 149 25.44 -2.76 -3.51
C LEU A 149 26.65 -3.12 -4.38
N TYR A 150 27.22 -2.14 -5.07
CA TYR A 150 28.47 -2.26 -5.83
C TYR A 150 29.69 -1.94 -4.96
#